data_AF-A0A1G9QG05-F1
#
_entry.id   AF-A0A1G9QG05-F1
#
_cell.length_a   1.000
_cell.length_b   1.000
_cell.length_c   1.000
_cell.angle_alpha   90.00
_cell.angle_beta   90.00
_cell.angle_gamma   90.00
#
_symmetry.space_group_name_H-M   'P 1'
#
loop_
_entity.id
_entity.type
_entity.pdbx_description
1 polymer ?
#
loop_
_entity_poly.entity_id
_entity_poly.type
_entity_poly.pdbx_seq_one_letter_code
_entity_poly.pdbx_strand_id
1 'polypeptide(L)'
;MQEKAKQIIADYFNEYGKVPGDKPVGTDHVHIVWFCKTLQNWKALAIVDLMKGTMYYEITHNGDKNETYVDVYKKCNNFTVQ
;
A
#
# COMPACT_ATOMS: atom_id res chain seq x y z
N MET A 1 -12.81 0.13 3.68
CA MET A 1 -11.71 -0.85 3.52
C MET A 1 -10.61 -0.28 2.65
N GLN A 2 -10.90 0.19 1.43
CA GLN A 2 -9.90 0.86 0.58
C GLN A 2 -9.33 2.14 1.21
N GLU A 3 -10.17 3.03 1.75
CA GLU A 3 -9.68 4.23 2.46
C GLU A 3 -8.84 3.88 3.71
N LYS A 4 -9.22 2.81 4.43
CA LYS A 4 -8.41 2.27 5.52
C LYS A 4 -7.05 1.76 5.03
N ALA A 5 -7.01 1.08 3.89
CA ALA A 5 -5.78 0.63 3.26
C ALA A 5 -4.88 1.82 2.88
N LYS A 6 -5.45 2.86 2.25
CA LYS A 6 -4.71 4.08 1.91
C LYS A 6 -4.11 4.75 3.15
N GLN A 7 -4.89 4.86 4.23
CA GLN A 7 -4.42 5.45 5.48
C GLN A 7 -3.24 4.66 6.06
N ILE A 8 -3.36 3.32 6.16
CA ILE A 8 -2.29 2.44 6.65
C ILE A 8 -1.00 2.65 5.86
N ILE A 9 -1.08 2.76 4.52
CA ILE A 9 0.10 2.95 3.68
C ILE A 9 0.68 4.36 3.78
N ALA A 10 -0.17 5.39 3.85
CA ALA A 10 0.29 6.76 4.06
C ALA A 10 1.05 6.88 5.39
N ASP A 11 0.50 6.31 6.47
CA ASP A 11 1.13 6.30 7.80
C ASP A 11 2.46 5.54 7.77
N TYR A 12 2.47 4.32 7.23
CA TYR A 12 3.69 3.52 7.08
C TYR A 12 4.77 4.26 6.27
N PHE A 13 4.40 4.87 5.15
CA PHE A 13 5.33 5.61 4.31
C PHE A 13 5.90 6.83 5.05
N ASN A 14 5.06 7.56 5.78
CA ASN A 14 5.47 8.74 6.53
C ASN A 14 6.43 8.39 7.68
N GLU A 15 6.29 7.21 8.27
CA GLU A 15 7.12 6.73 9.38
C GLU A 15 8.46 6.14 8.92
N TYR A 16 8.45 5.30 7.88
CA TYR A 16 9.62 4.51 7.47
C TYR A 16 10.21 4.89 6.11
N GLY A 17 9.41 5.47 5.21
CA GLY A 17 9.76 5.69 3.81
C GLY A 17 10.26 7.10 3.48
N LYS A 18 10.10 8.05 4.40
CA LYS A 18 10.47 9.45 4.19
C LYS A 18 11.95 9.74 4.41
N VAL A 19 12.48 10.63 3.57
CA VAL A 19 13.76 11.30 3.83
C VAL A 19 13.50 12.49 4.77
N PRO A 20 14.38 12.77 5.76
CA PRO A 20 14.27 13.95 6.60
C PRO A 20 14.16 15.24 5.76
N GLY A 21 13.07 15.98 5.94
CA GLY A 21 12.75 17.19 5.19
C GLY A 21 11.58 17.08 4.22
N ASP A 22 11.13 15.86 3.88
CA ASP A 22 9.98 15.66 2.99
C ASP A 22 8.63 15.93 3.69
N LYS A 23 7.72 16.59 2.95
CA LYS A 23 6.34 16.84 3.41
C LYS A 23 5.57 15.53 3.61
N PRO A 24 4.65 15.47 4.59
CA PRO A 24 3.75 14.32 4.78
C PRO A 24 2.99 13.99 3.51
N VAL A 25 2.94 12.69 3.24
CA VAL A 25 2.17 12.10 2.16
C VAL A 25 0.78 11.83 2.71
N GLY A 26 -0.23 12.39 2.06
CA GLY A 26 -1.63 12.08 2.34
C GLY A 26 -2.12 10.84 1.59
N THR A 27 -3.36 10.43 1.88
CA THR A 27 -4.02 9.31 1.19
C THR A 27 -4.30 9.59 -0.28
N ASP A 28 -4.27 10.85 -0.70
CA ASP A 28 -4.39 11.33 -2.08
C ASP A 28 -3.23 10.87 -2.97
N HIS A 29 -2.07 10.60 -2.37
CA HIS A 29 -0.90 10.05 -3.05
C HIS A 29 -0.84 8.51 -3.04
N VAL A 30 -1.84 7.84 -2.43
CA VAL A 30 -1.91 6.38 -2.35
C VAL A 30 -2.96 5.85 -3.33
N HIS A 31 -2.51 5.04 -4.27
CA HIS A 31 -3.37 4.46 -5.30
C HIS A 31 -3.57 2.97 -5.08
N ILE A 32 -4.83 2.55 -4.97
CA ILE A 32 -5.20 1.14 -4.92
C ILE A 32 -5.22 0.60 -6.35
N VAL A 33 -4.31 -0.32 -6.66
CA VAL A 33 -4.20 -0.95 -7.98
C VAL A 33 -4.97 -2.26 -8.08
N TRP A 34 -5.22 -2.91 -6.95
CA TRP A 34 -6.07 -4.09 -6.86
C TRP A 34 -6.74 -4.17 -5.49
N PHE A 35 -7.98 -4.66 -5.46
CA PHE A 35 -8.73 -4.82 -4.23
C PHE A 35 -9.69 -5.99 -4.33
N CYS A 36 -9.79 -6.80 -3.27
CA CYS A 36 -10.84 -7.79 -3.11
C CYS A 36 -11.38 -7.80 -1.68
N LYS A 37 -12.61 -8.29 -1.53
CA LYS A 37 -13.27 -8.51 -0.24
C LYS A 37 -14.04 -9.82 -0.31
N THR A 38 -13.85 -10.67 0.70
CA THR A 38 -14.62 -11.90 0.89
C THR A 38 -15.04 -11.98 2.35
N LEU A 39 -16.36 -11.88 2.61
CA LEU A 39 -16.93 -11.83 3.96
C LEU A 39 -16.26 -10.73 4.82
N GLN A 40 -15.65 -11.11 5.95
CA GLN A 40 -14.95 -10.19 6.87
C GLN A 40 -13.50 -9.89 6.42
N ASN A 41 -12.97 -10.65 5.47
CA ASN A 41 -11.60 -10.53 4.99
C ASN A 41 -11.53 -9.57 3.79
N TRP A 42 -10.45 -8.81 3.69
CA TRP A 42 -10.17 -8.01 2.51
C TRP A 42 -8.67 -7.91 2.26
N LYS A 43 -8.31 -7.78 0.98
CA LYS A 43 -6.92 -7.59 0.55
C LYS A 43 -6.85 -6.42 -0.44
N ALA A 44 -5.81 -5.61 -0.33
CA ALA A 44 -5.55 -4.49 -1.22
C ALA A 44 -4.10 -4.51 -1.67
N LEU A 45 -3.84 -4.21 -2.94
CA LEU A 45 -2.52 -3.88 -3.44
C LEU A 45 -2.50 -2.38 -3.74
N ALA A 46 -1.53 -1.67 -3.19
CA ALA A 46 -1.41 -0.22 -3.27
C ALA A 46 -0.03 0.20 -3.75
N ILE A 47 0.06 1.41 -4.31
CA ILE A 47 1.30 2.10 -4.64
C ILE A 47 1.25 3.52 -4.08
N VAL A 48 2.41 4.12 -3.84
CA VAL A 48 2.56 5.54 -3.48
C VAL A 48 3.22 6.26 -4.65
N ASP A 49 2.61 7.34 -5.13
CA ASP A 49 3.15 8.14 -6.24
C ASP A 49 4.25 9.08 -5.75
N LEU A 50 5.46 8.54 -5.57
CA LEU A 50 6.65 9.33 -5.27
C LEU A 50 7.80 8.95 -6.21
N MET A 51 8.34 9.98 -6.86
CA MET A 51 9.21 10.00 -8.05
C MET A 51 10.54 9.20 -7.99
N LYS A 52 10.82 8.38 -6.97
CA LYS A 52 12.15 7.72 -6.82
C LYS A 52 12.14 6.18 -6.81
N GLY A 53 10.98 5.54 -6.90
CA GLY A 53 10.89 4.09 -7.08
C GLY A 53 9.50 3.55 -6.75
N THR A 54 8.91 2.77 -7.66
CA THR A 54 7.59 2.18 -7.43
C THR A 54 7.68 1.06 -6.39
N MET A 55 7.21 1.35 -5.18
CA MET A 55 6.96 0.35 -4.15
C MET A 55 5.53 -0.16 -4.26
N TYR A 56 5.33 -1.45 -4.06
CA TYR A 56 4.02 -2.05 -3.89
C TYR A 56 3.81 -2.40 -2.43
N TYR A 57 2.60 -2.16 -1.96
CA TYR A 57 2.17 -2.48 -0.61
C TYR A 57 0.98 -3.41 -0.69
N GLU A 58 1.10 -4.63 -0.16
CA GLU A 58 -0.02 -5.54 -0.01
C GLU A 58 -0.56 -5.44 1.41
N ILE A 59 -1.86 -5.18 1.55
CA ILE A 59 -2.55 -5.08 2.82
C ILE A 59 -3.52 -6.24 2.90
N THR A 60 -3.37 -7.08 3.91
CA THR A 60 -4.24 -8.24 4.14
C THR A 60 -4.91 -8.12 5.49
N HIS A 61 -6.23 -8.02 5.50
CA HIS A 61 -7.01 -8.00 6.74
C HIS A 61 -7.72 -9.33 6.96
N ASN A 62 -7.39 -9.97 8.09
CA ASN A 62 -8.08 -11.13 8.61
C ASN A 62 -9.20 -10.66 9.56
N GLY A 63 -10.44 -10.74 9.11
CA GLY A 63 -11.60 -10.31 9.90
C GLY A 63 -11.99 -11.27 11.02
N ASP A 64 -11.62 -12.55 10.92
CA ASP A 64 -11.90 -13.55 11.96
C ASP A 64 -11.02 -13.33 13.20
N LYS A 65 -9.76 -12.92 12.96
CA LYS A 65 -8.81 -12.58 14.03
C LYS A 65 -8.76 -11.09 14.35
N ASN A 66 -9.39 -10.25 13.52
CA ASN A 66 -9.29 -8.79 13.56
C ASN A 66 -7.84 -8.27 13.47
N GLU A 67 -7.03 -8.87 12.59
CA GLU A 67 -5.62 -8.54 12.40
C GLU A 67 -5.37 -8.00 10.99
N THR A 68 -4.38 -7.13 10.82
CA THR A 68 -3.99 -6.61 9.50
C THR A 68 -2.50 -6.73 9.32
N TYR A 69 -2.08 -7.31 8.21
CA TYR A 69 -0.67 -7.47 7.83
C TYR A 69 -0.37 -6.59 6.61
N VAL A 70 0.86 -6.10 6.54
CA VAL A 70 1.34 -5.30 5.42
C VAL A 70 2.64 -5.89 4.92
N ASP A 71 2.66 -6.28 3.65
CA ASP A 71 3.87 -6.71 2.94
C ASP A 71 4.34 -5.59 2.01
N VAL A 72 5.66 -5.37 1.99
CA VAL A 72 6.28 -4.26 1.26
C VAL A 72 7.22 -4.81 0.19
N TYR A 73 6.98 -4.47 -1.06
CA TYR A 73 7.74 -4.94 -2.21
C TYR A 73 8.35 -3.78 -2.99
N LYS A 74 9.58 -3.97 -3.48
CA LYS A 74 10.21 -3.08 -4.44
C LYS A 74 10.03 -3.65 -5.84
N LYS A 75 9.48 -2.86 -6.77
CA LYS A 75 9.40 -3.26 -8.18
C LYS A 75 10.80 -3.32 -8.80
N CYS A 76 11.23 -4.50 -9.25
CA CYS A 76 12.55 -4.70 -9.85
C CYS A 76 12.57 -4.46 -11.37
N ASN A 77 11.58 -4.97 -12.11
CA ASN A 77 11.51 -4.83 -13.57
C ASN A 77 10.05 -4.94 -14.05
N ASN A 78 9.80 -4.50 -15.29
CA ASN A 78 8.56 -4.73 -16.03
C ASN A 78 8.92 -5.00 -17.50
N PHE A 79 8.58 -6.17 -18.02
CA PHE A 79 8.84 -6.54 -19.41
C PHE A 79 7.61 -7.20 -20.02
N THR A 80 7.44 -7.00 -21.32
CA THR A 80 6.35 -7.61 -22.09
C THR A 80 6.76 -9.01 -22.54
N VAL A 81 5.82 -9.96 -22.48
CA VAL A 81 5.96 -11.30 -23.06
C VAL A 81 5.06 -11.40 -24.30
N GLN A 82 5.47 -12.17 -25.30
CA GLN A 82 4.65 -12.51 -26.48
C GLN A 82 3.88 -13.80 -26.25
#